data_AF-A0A959CBV4-F1
#
_entry.id   AF-A0A959CBV4-F1
#
_cell.length_a   1.000
_cell.length_b   1.000
_cell.length_c   1.000
_cell.angle_alpha   90.00
_cell.angle_beta   90.00
_cell.angle_gamma   90.00
#
_symmetry.space_group_name_H-M   'P 1'
#
loop_
_entity.id
_entity.type
_entity.pdbx_description
1 polymer ?
#
loop_
_entity_poly.entity_id
_entity_poly.type
_entity_poly.pdbx_seq_one_letter_code
_entity_poly.pdbx_strand_id
1 'polypeptide(L)' 'HEFTNDLNFLDATQKLKVQHDGTVVFNFGKYAGQPVKEVLKKEKNYAHWILEKEFSSQVKQIIRQMMKEL' A
#
# COMPACT_ATOMS: atom_id res chain seq x y z
N HIS A 1 8.67 -4.29 -24.29
CA HIS A 1 7.77 -4.91 -23.29
C HIS A 1 8.59 -5.04 -22.02
N GLU A 2 8.74 -3.95 -21.27
CA GLU A 2 9.60 -3.93 -20.08
C GLU A 2 8.82 -4.53 -18.92
N PHE A 3 9.00 -5.83 -18.71
CA PHE A 3 8.73 -6.47 -17.42
C PHE A 3 9.78 -5.97 -16.45
N THR A 4 9.57 -4.79 -15.87
CA THR A 4 10.42 -4.31 -14.78
C THR A 4 10.19 -5.23 -13.59
N ASN A 5 11.15 -6.13 -13.37
CA ASN A 5 11.33 -6.97 -12.18
C ASN A 5 11.61 -6.12 -10.93
N ASP A 6 10.81 -5.08 -10.71
CA ASP A 6 10.83 -4.30 -9.49
C ASP A 6 10.16 -5.10 -8.39
N LEU A 7 10.95 -6.01 -7.81
CA LEU A 7 10.67 -6.73 -6.56
C LEU A 7 10.74 -5.78 -5.35
N ASN A 8 10.35 -4.52 -5.51
CA ASN A 8 10.35 -3.49 -4.48
C ASN A 8 9.09 -3.57 -3.61
N PHE A 9 8.79 -4.77 -3.10
CA PHE A 9 7.67 -4.99 -2.20
C PHE A 9 8.04 -4.63 -0.77
N LEU A 10 7.18 -3.89 -0.09
CA LEU A 10 7.33 -3.55 1.33
C LEU A 10 6.78 -4.63 2.27
N ASP A 11 6.14 -5.64 1.70
CA ASP A 11 5.45 -6.67 2.45
C ASP A 11 5.64 -8.06 1.82
N ALA A 12 5.71 -9.08 2.68
CA ALA A 12 5.83 -10.49 2.28
C ALA A 12 4.65 -10.98 1.42
N THR A 13 3.46 -10.39 1.58
CA THR A 13 2.27 -10.72 0.78
C THR A 13 2.16 -9.91 -0.53
N GLN A 14 3.20 -9.15 -0.88
CA GLN A 14 3.30 -8.35 -2.11
C GLN A 14 2.11 -7.39 -2.30
N LYS A 15 1.56 -6.87 -1.20
CA LYS A 15 0.40 -5.94 -1.22
C LYS A 15 0.80 -4.49 -1.38
N LEU A 16 2.01 -4.14 -0.99
CA LEU A 16 2.53 -2.78 -1.06
C LEU A 16 3.84 -2.80 -1.85
N LYS A 17 3.99 -1.84 -2.77
CA LYS A 17 5.17 -1.71 -3.62
C LYS A 17 5.69 -0.27 -3.55
N VAL A 18 7.02 -0.12 -3.62
CA VAL A 18 7.66 1.17 -3.84
C VAL A 18 7.97 1.32 -5.32
N GLN A 19 7.59 2.46 -5.89
CA GLN A 19 7.97 2.84 -7.26
C GLN A 19 9.40 3.41 -7.29
N HIS A 20 9.97 3.57 -8.49
CA HIS A 20 11.34 4.12 -8.64
C HIS A 20 11.53 5.50 -8.01
N ASP A 21 10.46 6.30 -7.95
CA ASP A 21 10.42 7.63 -7.34
C ASP A 21 10.35 7.58 -5.79
N GLY A 22 10.30 6.39 -5.18
CA GLY A 22 10.12 6.23 -3.73
C GLY A 22 8.65 6.27 -3.27
N THR A 23 7.72 6.51 -4.18
CA THR A 23 6.28 6.53 -3.89
C THR A 23 5.77 5.12 -3.57
N VAL A 24 5.13 4.96 -2.41
CA VAL A 24 4.48 3.70 -2.03
C VAL A 24 3.09 3.61 -2.64
N VAL A 25 2.85 2.54 -3.38
CA VAL A 25 1.58 2.25 -4.07
C VAL A 25 0.98 0.93 -3.60
N PHE A 26 -0.33 0.83 -3.70
CA PHE A 26 -1.02 -0.45 -3.54
C PHE A 26 -0.74 -1.38 -4.72
N ASN A 27 -0.59 -2.67 -4.45
CA ASN A 27 -0.45 -3.72 -5.46
C ASN A 27 -1.65 -4.70 -5.43
N PHE A 28 -2.77 -4.28 -4.86
CA PHE A 28 -3.99 -5.09 -4.75
C PHE A 28 -5.26 -4.25 -4.76
N GLY A 29 -6.40 -4.93 -4.96
CA GLY A 29 -7.73 -4.34 -4.86
C GLY A 29 -8.00 -3.28 -5.93
N LYS A 30 -9.06 -2.50 -5.72
CA LYS A 30 -9.50 -1.47 -6.68
C LYS A 30 -8.56 -0.27 -6.81
N TYR A 31 -7.64 -0.09 -5.85
CA TYR A 31 -6.67 1.01 -5.84
C TYR A 31 -5.25 0.55 -6.23
N ALA A 32 -5.09 -0.63 -6.84
CA ALA A 32 -3.80 -1.10 -7.33
C ALA A 32 -3.16 -0.06 -8.28
N GLY A 33 -1.86 0.19 -8.10
CA GLY A 33 -1.09 1.22 -8.79
C GLY A 33 -1.25 2.63 -8.23
N GLN A 34 -2.16 2.87 -7.29
CA GLN A 34 -2.37 4.21 -6.72
C GLN A 34 -1.51 4.46 -5.46
N PRO A 35 -1.05 5.71 -5.23
CA PRO A 35 -0.29 6.07 -4.04
C PRO A 35 -1.10 5.81 -2.76
N VAL A 36 -0.48 5.10 -1.82
CA VAL A 36 -1.13 4.75 -0.55
C VAL A 36 -1.57 6.02 0.17
N LYS A 37 -0.68 7.01 0.30
CA LYS A 37 -0.98 8.29 0.98
C LYS A 37 -2.21 8.99 0.41
N GLU A 38 -2.34 9.04 -0.92
CA GLU A 38 -3.47 9.70 -1.60
C GLU A 38 -4.79 8.97 -1.35
N VAL A 39 -4.78 7.64 -1.43
CA VAL A 39 -5.97 6.83 -1.18
C VAL A 39 -6.38 6.92 0.30
N LEU A 40 -5.42 6.88 1.24
CA LEU A 40 -5.71 7.03 2.66
C LEU A 40 -6.29 8.41 3.00
N LYS A 41 -5.84 9.47 2.30
CA LYS A 41 -6.35 10.84 2.45
C LYS A 41 -7.77 10.99 1.90
N LYS A 42 -8.05 10.41 0.73
CA LYS A 42 -9.36 10.47 0.07
C LYS A 42 -10.39 9.50 0.70
N GLU A 43 -9.95 8.32 1.09
CA GLU A 43 -10.80 7.17 1.41
C GLU A 43 -10.35 6.51 2.73
N LYS A 44 -10.60 7.20 3.86
CA LYS A 44 -10.28 6.69 5.21
C LYS A 44 -10.95 5.34 5.51
N ASN A 45 -12.14 5.09 4.96
CA ASN A 45 -12.85 3.83 5.11
C ASN A 45 -12.07 2.65 4.52
N TYR A 46 -11.34 2.87 3.41
CA TYR A 46 -10.51 1.83 2.81
C TYR A 46 -9.33 1.46 3.72
N ALA A 47 -8.73 2.47 4.36
CA ALA A 47 -7.70 2.26 5.36
C ALA A 47 -8.19 1.39 6.52
N HIS A 48 -9.35 1.73 7.08
CA HIS A 48 -9.94 1.01 8.20
C HIS A 48 -10.26 -0.44 7.81
N TRP A 49 -10.84 -0.65 6.62
CA TRP A 49 -11.09 -1.97 6.07
C TRP A 49 -9.81 -2.82 5.96
N ILE A 50 -8.68 -2.25 5.53
CA ILE A 50 -7.39 -2.97 5.50
C ILE A 50 -6.95 -3.38 6.92
N LEU A 51 -7.15 -2.51 7.92
CA LEU A 51 -6.78 -2.80 9.30
C LEU A 51 -7.65 -3.90 9.93
N GLU A 52 -8.93 -3.96 9.58
CA GLU A 52 -9.88 -4.97 10.05
C GLU A 52 -9.72 -6.33 9.35
N LYS A 53 -9.40 -6.33 8.06
CA LYS A 53 -9.25 -7.55 7.26
C LYS A 53 -8.02 -8.37 7.64
N GLU A 54 -7.98 -9.62 7.17
CA GLU A 54 -6.85 -10.54 7.37
C GLU A 54 -5.67 -10.19 6.44
N PHE A 55 -4.98 -9.10 6.77
CA PHE A 55 -3.71 -8.72 6.16
C PHE A 55 -2.55 -9.02 7.12
N SER A 56 -1.37 -9.24 6.56
CA SER A 56 -0.12 -9.35 7.32
C SER A 56 0.06 -8.16 8.26
N SER A 57 0.60 -8.42 9.45
CA SER A 57 0.95 -7.39 10.44
C SER A 57 1.82 -6.29 9.83
N GLN A 58 2.66 -6.62 8.84
CA GLN A 58 3.51 -5.67 8.14
C GLN A 58 2.69 -4.65 7.33
N VAL A 59 1.71 -5.11 6.56
CA VAL A 59 0.77 -4.23 5.81
C VAL A 59 0.03 -3.32 6.78
N LYS A 60 -0.57 -3.90 7.84
CA LYS A 60 -1.34 -3.12 8.82
C LYS A 60 -0.48 -2.06 9.50
N GLN A 61 0.77 -2.39 9.85
CA GLN A 61 1.71 -1.46 10.45
C GLN A 61 2.05 -0.30 9.50
N ILE A 62 2.35 -0.60 8.23
CA ILE A 62 2.67 0.43 7.22
C ILE A 62 1.49 1.38 7.02
N ILE A 63 0.27 0.83 6.84
CA ILE A 63 -0.94 1.64 6.68
C ILE A 63 -1.16 2.53 7.92
N ARG A 64 -1.04 1.97 9.12
CA ARG A 64 -1.21 2.74 10.36
C ARG A 64 -0.16 3.85 10.51
N GLN A 65 1.10 3.60 10.13
CA GLN A 65 2.15 4.61 10.13
C GLN A 65 1.82 5.73 9.13
N MET A 66 1.49 5.38 7.89
CA MET A 66 1.12 6.37 6.87
C MET A 66 -0.10 7.20 7.25
N MET A 67 -1.08 6.61 7.94
CA MET A 67 -2.24 7.35 8.46
C MET A 67 -1.88 8.37 9.55
N LYS A 68 -0.81 8.14 10.32
CA LYS A 68 -0.35 9.10 11.34
C LYS A 68 0.44 10.26 10.73
N GLU A 69 1.07 10.02 9.58
CA GLU A 69 1.89 10.97 8.84
C GLU A 69 1.08 11.83 7.84
N LEU A 70 -0.25 11.65 7.79
CA LEU A 70 -1.20 12.38 6.93
C LEU A 70 -1.91 13.51 7.70
#